data_AF-R9I9A8-F1
#
_entry.id   AF-R9I9A8-F1
#
_cell.length_a   1.000
_cell.length_b   1.000
_cell.length_c   1.000
_cell.angle_alpha   90.00
_cell.angle_beta   90.00
_cell.angle_gamma   90.00
#
_symmetry.space_group_name_H-M   'P 1'
#
loop_
_entity.id
_entity.type
_entity.pdbx_description
1 polymer ?
#
loop_
_entity_poly.entity_id
_entity_poly.type
_entity_poly.pdbx_seq_one_letter_code
_entity_poly.pdbx_strand_id
1 'polypeptide(L)'
;MNYSIIRCICALVIGVLLVAWPEAAILYLVITIGVLFLVPGLFSVFGYLIRGKQDGSSFPIAGLGSLLFGLWLMIMPAFFVGILMYVLGAVLVLAGISQIVNLSAARSWTVVPGGFFVIPVLVLIAGIVVLFNPFTAATVPFIILGVSSIVYGLSDLINIIRFRQKKETDMPEIVDITPIEEIKD
;
A
#
# COMPACT_ATOMS: atom_id res chain seq x y z
N MET A 1 17.00 15.44 -12.06
CA MET A 1 18.01 14.63 -11.34
C MET A 1 17.70 14.51 -9.85
N ASN A 2 17.37 15.60 -9.14
CA ASN A 2 17.06 15.53 -7.69
C ASN A 2 15.85 14.64 -7.35
N TYR A 3 14.76 14.69 -8.13
CA TYR A 3 13.55 13.94 -7.81
C TYR A 3 13.71 12.42 -7.83
N SER A 4 14.54 11.86 -8.73
CA SER A 4 14.76 10.40 -8.82
C SER A 4 15.57 9.87 -7.65
N ILE A 5 16.65 10.60 -7.28
CA ILE A 5 17.49 10.22 -6.14
C ILE A 5 16.72 10.35 -4.83
N ILE A 6 15.96 11.44 -4.65
CA ILE A 6 15.10 11.63 -3.47
C ILE A 6 14.06 10.50 -3.38
N ARG A 7 13.41 10.12 -4.49
CA ARG A 7 12.47 8.99 -4.50
C ARG A 7 13.12 7.67 -4.11
N CYS A 8 14.32 7.37 -4.61
CA CYS A 8 15.07 6.17 -4.23
C CYS A 8 15.37 6.16 -2.73
N ILE A 9 15.91 7.26 -2.20
CA ILE A 9 16.24 7.38 -0.78
C ILE A 9 14.97 7.26 0.08
N CYS A 10 13.89 7.95 -0.30
CA CYS A 10 12.60 7.83 0.37
C CYS A 10 12.07 6.39 0.36
N ALA A 11 12.08 5.72 -0.80
CA ALA A 11 11.63 4.33 -0.93
C ALA A 11 12.46 3.39 -0.04
N LEU A 12 13.79 3.56 -0.01
CA LEU A 12 14.67 2.78 0.86
C LEU A 12 14.38 3.03 2.35
N VAL A 13 14.25 4.29 2.77
CA VAL A 13 13.96 4.65 4.17
C VAL A 13 12.60 4.10 4.60
N ILE A 14 11.57 4.29 3.78
CA ILE A 14 10.23 3.77 4.04
C ILE A 14 10.25 2.24 4.07
N GLY A 15 10.91 1.61 3.10
CA GLY A 15 11.03 0.15 3.03
C GLY A 15 11.70 -0.44 4.26
N VAL A 16 12.81 0.15 4.73
CA VAL A 16 13.49 -0.26 5.96
C VAL A 16 12.61 -0.05 7.18
N LEU A 17 11.91 1.08 7.28
CA LEU A 17 11.00 1.37 8.39
C LEU A 17 9.87 0.32 8.48
N LEU A 18 9.29 -0.05 7.33
CA LEU A 18 8.23 -1.05 7.24
C LEU A 18 8.69 -2.45 7.63
N VAL A 19 9.92 -2.85 7.28
CA VAL A 19 10.47 -4.16 7.65
C VAL A 19 10.92 -4.19 9.11
N ALA A 20 11.53 -3.11 9.58
CA ALA A 20 12.03 -3.03 10.95
C ALA A 20 10.89 -3.01 11.95
N TRP A 21 9.90 -2.13 11.77
CA TRP A 21 8.80 -1.90 12.72
C TRP A 21 7.42 -1.96 12.04
N PRO A 22 6.99 -3.13 11.52
CA PRO A 22 5.72 -3.26 10.83
C PRO A 22 4.52 -3.03 11.75
N GLU A 23 4.57 -3.44 13.02
CA GLU A 23 3.50 -3.19 13.98
C GLU A 23 3.28 -1.69 14.19
N ALA A 24 4.37 -0.94 14.38
CA ALA A 24 4.29 0.51 14.52
C ALA A 24 3.77 1.17 13.23
N ALA A 25 4.22 0.71 12.07
CA ALA A 25 3.77 1.21 10.78
C ALA A 25 2.25 1.06 10.61
N ILE A 26 1.68 -0.08 10.99
CA ILE A 26 0.24 -0.32 10.94
C ILE A 26 -0.51 0.65 11.86
N LEU A 27 -0.05 0.81 13.11
CA LEU A 27 -0.71 1.70 14.07
C LEU A 27 -0.66 3.16 13.61
N TYR A 28 0.49 3.63 13.12
CA TYR A 28 0.60 4.98 12.57
C TYR A 28 -0.27 5.18 11.33
N LEU A 29 -0.42 4.16 10.48
CA LEU A 29 -1.34 4.20 9.34
C LEU A 29 -2.80 4.39 9.83
N VAL A 30 -3.22 3.62 10.81
CA VAL A 30 -4.59 3.72 11.34
C VAL A 30 -4.84 5.08 12.00
N ILE A 31 -3.88 5.60 12.77
CA ILE A 31 -3.97 6.93 13.37
C ILE A 31 -4.06 8.01 12.28
N THR A 32 -3.24 7.93 11.23
CA THR A 32 -3.28 8.89 10.12
C THR A 32 -4.59 8.84 9.36
N ILE A 33 -5.16 7.66 9.10
CA ILE A 33 -6.53 7.52 8.58
C ILE A 33 -7.55 8.15 9.54
N GLY A 34 -7.42 7.92 10.84
CA GLY A 34 -8.30 8.50 11.86
C GLY A 34 -8.30 10.03 11.83
N VAL A 35 -7.11 10.64 11.73
CA VAL A 35 -6.95 12.10 11.56
C VAL A 35 -7.57 12.56 10.24
N LEU A 36 -7.38 11.81 9.15
CA LEU A 36 -7.98 12.12 7.86
C LEU A 36 -9.52 12.08 7.91
N PHE A 37 -10.10 11.21 8.74
CA PHE A 37 -11.54 11.10 8.97
C PHE A 37 -12.07 12.18 9.93
N LEU A 38 -11.23 12.70 10.84
CA LEU A 38 -11.60 13.81 11.71
C LEU A 38 -11.86 15.09 10.92
N VAL A 39 -11.07 15.39 9.90
CA VAL A 39 -11.22 16.62 9.08
C VAL A 39 -12.66 16.77 8.52
N PRO A 40 -13.19 15.84 7.70
CA PRO A 40 -14.55 15.94 7.19
C PRO A 40 -15.61 15.85 8.30
N GLY A 41 -15.36 15.11 9.38
CA GLY A 41 -16.26 15.06 10.54
C GLY A 41 -16.40 16.42 11.22
N LEU A 42 -15.27 17.11 11.42
CA LEU A 42 -15.24 18.46 11.98
C LEU A 42 -15.96 19.45 11.06
N PHE A 43 -15.65 19.45 9.75
CA PHE A 43 -16.33 20.32 8.78
C PHE A 43 -17.84 20.10 8.75
N SER A 44 -18.30 18.85 8.86
CA SER A 44 -19.72 18.53 8.83
C SER A 44 -20.46 19.01 10.08
N VAL A 45 -19.86 18.83 11.28
CA VAL A 45 -20.45 19.29 12.54
C VAL A 45 -20.40 20.82 12.67
N PHE A 46 -19.27 21.45 12.37
CA PHE A 46 -19.15 22.92 12.38
C PHE A 46 -20.06 23.57 11.33
N GLY A 47 -20.17 22.97 10.13
CA GLY A 47 -21.07 23.45 9.09
C GLY A 47 -22.54 23.45 9.52
N TYR A 48 -22.97 22.44 10.29
CA TYR A 48 -24.32 22.38 10.86
C TYR A 48 -24.53 23.39 12.00
N LEU A 49 -23.55 23.57 12.88
CA LEU A 49 -23.61 24.56 13.98
C LEU A 49 -23.68 26.01 13.46
N ILE A 50 -22.91 26.34 12.41
CA ILE A 50 -22.84 27.70 11.85
C ILE A 50 -24.08 28.03 11.01
N ARG A 51 -24.59 27.08 10.22
CA ARG A 51 -25.82 27.29 9.42
C ARG A 51 -27.09 27.29 10.25
N GLY A 52 -27.01 26.79 11.50
CA GLY A 52 -28.16 26.68 12.38
C GLY A 52 -29.27 25.83 11.77
N LYS A 53 -30.36 25.66 12.53
CA LYS A 53 -31.59 24.99 12.10
C LYS A 53 -32.36 25.75 10.99
N GLN A 54 -31.69 26.51 10.13
CA GLN A 54 -32.33 27.11 8.96
C GLN A 54 -32.45 26.04 7.87
N ASP A 55 -33.70 25.68 7.61
CA ASP A 55 -34.22 24.96 6.46
C ASP A 55 -33.81 23.48 6.32
N GLY A 56 -34.44 22.62 7.12
CA GLY A 56 -34.53 21.18 6.84
C GLY A 56 -33.20 20.43 6.77
N SER A 57 -32.11 21.03 7.27
CA SER A 57 -30.79 20.42 7.30
C SER A 57 -30.84 19.17 8.17
N SER A 58 -30.84 18.01 7.51
CA SER A 58 -30.81 16.72 8.18
C SER A 58 -29.56 16.67 9.06
N PHE A 59 -29.73 16.19 10.29
CA PHE A 59 -28.63 16.06 11.25
C PHE A 59 -27.46 15.36 10.56
N PRO A 60 -26.22 15.87 10.65
CA PRO A 60 -25.08 15.32 9.92
C PRO A 60 -24.62 14.00 10.57
N ILE A 61 -25.44 12.95 10.50
CA ILE A 61 -25.19 11.64 11.08
C ILE A 61 -23.92 11.04 10.48
N ALA A 62 -23.70 11.24 9.17
CA ALA A 62 -22.48 10.82 8.49
C ALA A 62 -21.24 11.57 9.02
N GLY A 63 -21.34 12.87 9.29
CA GLY A 63 -20.26 13.69 9.84
C GLY A 63 -19.96 13.42 11.30
N LEU A 64 -20.99 13.17 12.09
CA LEU A 64 -20.85 12.75 13.48
C LEU A 64 -20.22 11.34 13.56
N GLY A 65 -20.65 10.44 12.68
CA GLY A 65 -20.08 9.10 12.54
C GLY A 65 -18.59 9.14 12.16
N SER A 66 -18.21 9.95 11.17
CA SER A 66 -16.79 10.08 10.79
C SER A 66 -15.95 10.75 11.87
N LEU A 67 -16.50 11.71 12.62
CA LEU A 67 -15.82 12.32 13.76
C LEU A 67 -15.58 11.30 14.89
N LEU A 68 -16.62 10.58 15.30
CA LEU A 68 -16.54 9.56 16.35
C LEU A 68 -15.62 8.41 15.94
N PHE A 69 -15.74 7.96 14.69
CA PHE A 69 -14.88 6.91 14.14
C PHE A 69 -13.42 7.36 14.06
N GLY A 70 -13.15 8.57 13.55
CA GLY A 70 -11.80 9.12 13.48
C GLY A 70 -11.16 9.28 14.86
N LEU A 71 -11.92 9.75 15.86
CA LEU A 71 -11.46 9.86 17.24
C LEU A 71 -11.19 8.48 17.86
N TRP A 72 -12.05 7.51 17.60
CA TRP A 72 -11.88 6.14 18.08
C TRP A 72 -10.62 5.48 17.48
N LEU A 73 -10.37 5.65 16.18
CA LEU A 73 -9.15 5.16 15.51
C LEU A 73 -7.89 5.79 16.08
N MET A 74 -7.95 7.06 16.53
CA MET A 74 -6.83 7.74 17.14
C MET A 74 -6.54 7.25 18.58
N ILE A 75 -7.58 6.97 19.36
CA ILE A 75 -7.45 6.52 20.77
C ILE A 75 -7.09 5.02 20.85
N MET A 76 -7.73 4.19 20.04
CA MET A 76 -7.62 2.72 20.09
C MET A 76 -7.33 2.11 18.70
N PRO A 77 -6.21 2.48 18.06
CA PRO A 77 -5.87 1.97 16.72
C PRO A 77 -5.69 0.44 16.71
N ALA A 78 -5.10 -0.14 17.75
CA ALA A 78 -4.86 -1.58 17.84
C ALA A 78 -6.17 -2.39 17.83
N PHE A 79 -7.21 -1.91 18.50
CA PHE A 79 -8.50 -2.59 18.54
C PHE A 79 -9.17 -2.60 17.15
N PHE A 80 -9.10 -1.48 16.43
CA PHE A 80 -9.60 -1.39 15.06
C PHE A 80 -8.88 -2.37 14.12
N VAL A 81 -7.54 -2.43 14.18
CA VAL A 81 -6.74 -3.41 13.42
C VAL A 81 -7.17 -4.83 13.74
N GLY A 82 -7.38 -5.14 15.02
CA GLY A 82 -7.85 -6.45 15.46
C GLY A 82 -9.17 -6.84 14.81
N ILE A 83 -10.19 -5.97 14.90
CA ILE A 83 -11.50 -6.21 14.26
C ILE A 83 -11.32 -6.41 12.76
N LEU A 84 -10.60 -5.51 12.09
CA LEU A 84 -10.38 -5.57 10.65
C LEU A 84 -9.75 -6.91 10.25
N MET A 85 -8.73 -7.37 10.98
CA MET A 85 -8.05 -8.62 10.70
C MET A 85 -8.92 -9.84 10.97
N TYR A 86 -9.75 -9.84 12.02
CA TYR A 86 -10.70 -10.93 12.24
C TYR A 86 -11.74 -11.01 11.12
N VAL A 87 -12.26 -9.85 10.68
CA VAL A 87 -13.19 -9.79 9.54
C VAL A 87 -12.50 -10.28 8.27
N LEU A 88 -11.28 -9.82 7.99
CA LEU A 88 -10.50 -10.28 6.85
C LEU A 88 -10.23 -11.79 6.91
N GLY A 89 -9.83 -12.33 8.06
CA GLY A 89 -9.62 -13.76 8.27
C GLY A 89 -10.87 -14.57 8.00
N ALA A 90 -12.02 -14.14 8.53
CA ALA A 90 -13.30 -14.79 8.29
C ALA A 90 -13.69 -14.77 6.81
N VAL A 91 -13.53 -13.62 6.14
CA VAL A 91 -13.79 -13.49 4.69
C VAL A 91 -12.84 -14.38 3.88
N LEU A 92 -11.56 -14.49 4.25
CA LEU A 92 -10.60 -15.39 3.61
C LEU A 92 -10.99 -16.86 3.76
N VAL A 93 -11.43 -17.27 4.96
CA VAL A 93 -11.92 -18.63 5.19
C VAL A 93 -13.14 -18.93 4.33
N LEU A 94 -14.13 -18.03 4.32
CA LEU A 94 -15.33 -18.16 3.48
C LEU A 94 -14.96 -18.20 2.00
N ALA A 95 -14.04 -17.36 1.55
CA ALA A 95 -13.54 -17.34 0.17
C ALA A 95 -12.83 -18.65 -0.19
N GLY A 96 -11.97 -19.16 0.69
CA GLY A 96 -11.28 -20.44 0.49
C GLY A 96 -12.26 -21.60 0.37
N ILE A 97 -13.25 -21.68 1.28
CA ILE A 97 -14.31 -22.70 1.22
C ILE A 97 -15.13 -22.56 -0.08
N SER A 98 -15.56 -21.34 -0.42
CA SER A 98 -16.35 -21.10 -1.63
C SER A 98 -15.59 -21.46 -2.89
N GLN A 99 -14.28 -21.16 -2.97
CA GLN A 99 -13.45 -21.56 -4.09
C GLN A 99 -13.31 -23.09 -4.19
N ILE A 100 -13.14 -23.80 -3.07
CA ILE A 100 -13.10 -25.28 -3.05
C ILE A 100 -14.43 -25.85 -3.51
N VAL A 101 -15.56 -25.32 -3.02
CA VAL A 101 -16.91 -25.77 -3.40
C VAL A 101 -17.16 -25.54 -4.89
N ASN A 102 -16.82 -24.35 -5.41
CA ASN A 102 -17.00 -24.02 -6.83
C ASN A 102 -16.13 -24.90 -7.73
N LEU A 103 -14.87 -25.15 -7.36
CA LEU A 103 -14.00 -26.07 -8.11
C LEU A 103 -14.48 -27.52 -8.01
N SER A 104 -15.00 -27.95 -6.86
CA SER A 104 -15.56 -29.29 -6.68
C SER A 104 -16.84 -29.47 -7.50
N ALA A 105 -17.70 -28.44 -7.58
CA ALA A 105 -18.88 -28.46 -8.43
C ALA A 105 -18.49 -28.49 -9.92
N ALA A 106 -17.52 -27.68 -10.34
CA ALA A 106 -17.01 -27.69 -11.71
C ALA A 106 -16.34 -29.03 -12.10
N ARG A 107 -15.73 -29.73 -11.13
CA ARG A 107 -15.14 -31.06 -11.32
C ARG A 107 -16.16 -32.13 -11.69
N SER A 108 -17.44 -31.91 -11.42
CA SER A 108 -18.50 -32.85 -11.83
C SER A 108 -18.85 -32.77 -13.32
N TRP A 109 -18.40 -31.73 -14.05
CA TRP A 109 -18.73 -31.52 -15.48
C TRP A 109 -17.49 -31.52 -16.40
N THR A 110 -16.28 -31.32 -15.86
CA THR A 110 -15.01 -31.36 -16.63
C THR A 110 -13.83 -31.81 -15.76
N VAL A 111 -12.78 -32.38 -16.37
CA VAL A 111 -11.58 -32.87 -15.68
C VAL A 111 -10.72 -31.68 -15.25
N VAL A 112 -10.94 -31.15 -14.04
CA VAL A 112 -10.21 -29.99 -13.52
C VAL A 112 -8.77 -30.41 -13.13
N PRO A 113 -7.71 -29.77 -13.67
CA PRO A 113 -6.34 -30.02 -13.26
C PRO A 113 -6.15 -29.77 -11.76
N GLY A 114 -5.56 -30.74 -11.05
CA GLY A 114 -5.42 -30.71 -9.58
C GLY A 114 -4.64 -29.52 -9.02
N GLY A 115 -3.84 -28.83 -9.85
CA GLY A 115 -3.14 -27.61 -9.47
C GLY A 115 -4.07 -26.46 -9.05
N PHE A 116 -5.32 -26.42 -9.52
CA PHE A 116 -6.28 -25.38 -9.15
C PHE A 116 -6.75 -25.47 -7.68
N PHE A 117 -6.61 -26.61 -7.02
CA PHE A 117 -6.94 -26.75 -5.59
C PHE A 117 -5.85 -26.21 -4.66
N VAL A 118 -4.62 -26.01 -5.15
CA VAL A 118 -3.52 -25.50 -4.33
C VAL A 118 -3.81 -24.07 -3.87
N ILE A 119 -4.24 -23.19 -4.78
CA ILE A 119 -4.58 -21.79 -4.50
C ILE A 119 -5.64 -21.65 -3.39
N PRO A 120 -6.84 -22.26 -3.48
CA PRO A 120 -7.87 -22.09 -2.47
C PRO A 120 -7.52 -22.74 -1.13
N VAL A 121 -6.73 -23.82 -1.13
CA VAL A 121 -6.20 -24.41 0.12
C VAL A 121 -5.22 -23.45 0.78
N LEU A 122 -4.33 -22.80 0.03
CA LEU A 122 -3.44 -21.75 0.57
C LEU A 122 -4.24 -20.57 1.14
N VAL A 123 -5.29 -20.12 0.43
CA VAL A 123 -6.17 -19.04 0.90
C VAL A 123 -6.89 -19.43 2.19
N LEU A 124 -7.38 -20.66 2.28
CA LEU A 124 -8.04 -21.19 3.48
C LEU A 124 -7.07 -21.24 4.66
N ILE A 125 -5.87 -21.78 4.46
CA ILE A 125 -4.81 -21.83 5.49
C ILE A 125 -4.45 -20.41 5.94
N ALA A 126 -4.27 -19.48 5.00
CA ALA A 126 -3.99 -18.08 5.32
C ALA A 126 -5.11 -17.45 6.17
N GLY A 127 -6.38 -17.69 5.81
CA GLY A 127 -7.53 -17.22 6.59
C GLY A 127 -7.54 -17.78 8.02
N ILE A 128 -7.26 -19.07 8.18
CA ILE A 128 -7.15 -19.70 9.50
C ILE A 128 -6.01 -19.07 10.31
N VAL A 129 -4.82 -18.92 9.73
CA VAL A 129 -3.67 -18.29 10.40
C VAL A 129 -3.99 -16.86 10.86
N VAL A 130 -4.68 -16.09 10.02
CA VAL A 130 -5.14 -14.73 10.37
C VAL A 130 -6.10 -14.75 11.57
N LEU A 131 -7.01 -15.72 11.65
CA LEU A 131 -7.95 -15.82 12.78
C LEU A 131 -7.26 -16.19 14.10
N PHE A 132 -6.23 -17.03 14.05
CA PHE A 132 -5.48 -17.41 15.26
C PHE A 132 -4.50 -16.33 15.73
N ASN A 133 -3.86 -15.61 14.79
CA ASN A 133 -2.88 -14.58 15.10
C ASN A 133 -3.07 -13.32 14.22
N PRO A 134 -4.13 -12.52 14.47
CA PRO A 134 -4.50 -11.40 13.60
C PRO A 134 -3.43 -10.31 13.55
N PHE A 135 -2.80 -9.99 14.69
CA PHE A 135 -1.78 -8.93 14.75
C PHE A 135 -0.51 -9.30 14.00
N THR A 136 -0.04 -10.55 14.15
CA THR A 136 1.12 -11.05 13.39
C THR A 136 0.78 -11.18 11.90
N ALA A 137 -0.42 -11.64 11.57
CA ALA A 137 -0.83 -11.73 10.18
C ALA A 137 -0.95 -10.35 9.50
N ALA A 138 -1.27 -9.29 10.27
CA ALA A 138 -1.33 -7.92 9.77
C ALA A 138 0.05 -7.38 9.36
N THR A 139 1.14 -7.87 9.94
CA THR A 139 2.51 -7.39 9.62
C THR A 139 3.06 -8.00 8.35
N VAL A 140 2.63 -9.20 7.97
CA VAL A 140 3.13 -9.92 6.80
C VAL A 140 3.03 -9.09 5.51
N PRO A 141 1.89 -8.47 5.14
CA PRO A 141 1.81 -7.61 3.96
C PRO A 141 2.78 -6.42 4.02
N PHE A 142 2.95 -5.80 5.19
CA PHE A 142 3.84 -4.65 5.37
C PHE A 142 5.32 -5.04 5.21
N ILE A 143 5.72 -6.19 5.72
CA ILE A 143 7.07 -6.72 5.53
C ILE A 143 7.31 -7.01 4.04
N ILE A 144 6.36 -7.65 3.35
CA ILE A 144 6.48 -7.93 1.91
C ILE A 144 6.59 -6.62 1.11
N LEU A 145 5.77 -5.62 1.42
CA LEU A 145 5.83 -4.30 0.80
C LEU A 145 7.17 -3.61 1.09
N GLY A 146 7.67 -3.70 2.33
CA GLY A 146 8.94 -3.11 2.73
C GLY A 146 10.13 -3.74 2.00
N VAL A 147 10.21 -5.07 1.96
CA VAL A 147 11.25 -5.80 1.21
C VAL A 147 11.18 -5.49 -0.28
N SER A 148 9.97 -5.51 -0.86
CA SER A 148 9.77 -5.18 -2.27
C SER A 148 10.19 -3.74 -2.59
N SER A 149 9.87 -2.80 -1.70
CA SER A 149 10.29 -1.40 -1.82
C SER A 149 11.80 -1.23 -1.73
N ILE A 150 12.47 -1.98 -0.84
CA ILE A 150 13.93 -1.99 -0.73
C ILE A 150 14.57 -2.51 -2.03
N VAL A 151 14.11 -3.66 -2.53
CA VAL A 151 14.63 -4.26 -3.77
C VAL A 151 14.43 -3.32 -4.94
N TYR A 152 13.26 -2.70 -5.05
CA TYR A 152 12.97 -1.74 -6.10
C TYR A 152 13.82 -0.46 -5.99
N GLY A 153 13.91 0.14 -4.80
CA GLY A 153 14.72 1.34 -4.55
C GLY A 153 16.20 1.10 -4.79
N LEU A 154 16.72 -0.09 -4.46
CA LEU A 154 18.10 -0.46 -4.73
C LEU A 154 18.35 -0.68 -6.22
N SER A 155 17.42 -1.36 -6.91
CA SER A 155 17.51 -1.58 -8.36
C SER A 155 17.50 -0.26 -9.14
N ASP A 156 16.64 0.68 -8.74
CA ASP A 156 16.56 2.00 -9.37
C ASP A 156 17.82 2.84 -9.09
N LEU A 157 18.36 2.79 -7.87
CA LEU A 157 19.61 3.45 -7.52
C LEU A 157 20.81 2.92 -8.32
N ILE A 158 20.92 1.59 -8.45
CA ILE A 158 21.98 0.94 -9.25
C ILE A 158 21.84 1.35 -10.72
N ASN A 159 20.62 1.36 -11.25
CA ASN A 159 20.37 1.79 -12.64
C ASN A 159 20.80 3.25 -12.84
N ILE A 160 20.50 4.17 -11.92
CA ILE A 160 20.91 5.57 -12.02
C ILE A 160 22.43 5.73 -12.03
N ILE A 161 23.16 4.99 -11.18
CA ILE A 161 24.62 5.03 -11.14
C ILE A 161 25.22 4.47 -12.43
N ARG A 162 24.69 3.34 -12.93
CA ARG A 162 25.17 2.69 -14.16
C ARG A 162 24.89 3.53 -15.40
N PHE A 163 23.73 4.19 -15.48
CA PHE A 163 23.41 5.13 -16.57
C PHE A 163 24.28 6.39 -16.52
N ARG A 164 24.68 6.86 -15.32
CA ARG A 164 25.66 7.94 -15.19
C ARG A 164 27.03 7.55 -15.72
N GLN A 165 27.52 6.35 -15.39
CA GLN A 165 28.80 5.86 -15.92
C GLN A 165 28.77 5.68 -17.45
N LYS A 166 27.68 5.14 -18.00
CA LYS A 166 27.59 4.91 -19.45
C LYS A 166 27.44 6.21 -20.26
N LYS A 167 26.76 7.23 -19.72
CA LYS A 167 26.62 8.54 -20.39
C LYS A 167 27.93 9.34 -20.42
N GLU A 168 28.88 9.02 -19.55
CA GLU A 168 30.21 9.63 -19.51
C GLU A 168 31.19 8.93 -20.48
N THR A 169 30.95 7.64 -20.78
CA THR A 169 31.77 6.86 -21.75
C THR A 169 31.33 7.05 -23.21
N ASP A 170 30.09 7.50 -23.46
CA ASP A 170 29.48 7.59 -24.80
C ASP A 170 29.32 9.04 -25.30
N MET A 171 30.12 9.99 -24.80
CA MET A 171 30.34 11.23 -25.57
C MET A 171 31.32 10.88 -26.69
N PRO A 172 30.89 10.74 -27.96
CA PRO A 172 31.85 10.80 -29.05
C PRO A 172 32.58 12.13 -28.89
N GLU A 173 33.92 12.07 -28.86
CA GLU A 173 34.78 13.22 -29.09
C GLU A 173 34.12 14.03 -30.18
N ILE A 174 33.72 15.25 -29.84
CA ILE A 174 33.34 16.24 -30.83
C ILE A 174 34.63 16.41 -31.62
N VAL A 175 34.74 15.70 -32.74
CA VAL A 175 35.76 15.97 -33.74
C VAL A 175 35.48 17.41 -34.13
N ASP A 176 36.23 18.31 -33.52
CA ASP A 176 36.39 19.68 -33.98
C ASP A 176 36.85 19.52 -35.42
N ILE A 177 35.90 19.62 -36.34
CA ILE A 177 36.17 19.87 -37.74
C ILE A 177 36.92 21.19 -37.77
N THR A 178 38.25 21.09 -37.79
CA THR A 178 39.17 22.19 -38.07
C THR A 178 38.62 22.96 -39.26
N PRO A 179 38.43 24.29 -39.16
CA PRO A 179 38.15 25.09 -40.34
C PRO A 179 39.31 24.86 -41.28
N ILE A 180 39.01 24.40 -42.49
CA ILE A 180 40.00 24.20 -43.54
C ILE A 180 40.50 25.61 -43.90
N GLU A 181 41.59 26.06 -43.27
CA GLU A 181 42.46 27.08 -43.83
C GLU A 181 43.27 26.44 -44.96
N GLU A 182 42.73 26.50 -46.17
CA GLU A 182 43.52 26.51 -47.41
C GLU A 182 43.20 27.86 -48.08
N ILE A 183 43.96 28.91 -47.76
CA ILE A 183 45.14 29.36 -48.52
C ILE A 183 44.88 29.41 -50.03
N LYS A 184 44.31 30.55 -50.44
CA LYS A 184 44.82 31.44 -51.50
C LYS A 184 45.74 30.81 -52.56
N ASP A 185 45.24 30.74 -53.79
CA ASP A 185 45.89 31.25 -55.01
C ASP A 185 44.82 31.74 -56.01
#